data_AF-A0A357Y1C4-F1
#
_entry.id   AF-A0A357Y1C4-F1
#
_cell.length_a   1.000
_cell.length_b   1.000
_cell.length_c   1.000
_cell.angle_alpha   90.00
_cell.angle_beta   90.00
_cell.angle_gamma   90.00
#
_symmetry.space_group_name_H-M   'P 1'
#
loop_
_entity.id
_entity.type
_entity.pdbx_description
1 polymer ?
#
loop_
_entity_poly.entity_id
_entity_poly.type
_entity_poly.pdbx_seq_one_letter_code
_entity_poly.pdbx_strand_id
1 'polypeptide(L)'
;FRAQEGAEDSKTLGRRDLIAHGFTANDVLVGIAASGRTPYVLGGLAFAQELGAPTIALACSEHPAIAAFADIALIPVTGPEAITGSTRLKAGTAQKLVLNMLSTGTMIKLGKVYGNLMVDVRTSNKKLEERARRIVMEVTGCTRDEAIAALQAADGRAKLAILLQLTGCSAAEGAARLTAAHGRLKEALA
;
A
#
# COMPACT_ATOMS: atom_id res chain seq x y z
N PHE A 1 -12.12 17.01 11.34
CA PHE A 1 -11.19 17.55 10.33
C PHE A 1 -11.53 19.02 10.14
N ARG A 2 -10.53 19.92 10.25
CA ARG A 2 -10.67 21.33 9.90
C ARG A 2 -9.76 21.59 8.70
N ALA A 3 -10.29 22.23 7.67
CA ALA A 3 -9.46 22.72 6.58
C ALA A 3 -8.53 23.82 7.12
N GLN A 4 -7.28 23.82 6.67
CA GLN A 4 -6.36 24.91 6.96
C GLN A 4 -6.40 25.86 5.76
N GLU A 5 -7.02 27.03 5.95
CA GLU A 5 -7.13 28.03 4.90
C GLU A 5 -5.75 28.44 4.36
N GLY A 6 -5.62 28.51 3.04
CA GLY A 6 -4.40 28.92 2.33
C GLY A 6 -3.27 27.89 2.26
N ALA A 7 -3.40 26.72 2.92
CA ALA A 7 -2.36 25.68 2.86
C ALA A 7 -2.17 25.13 1.43
N GLU A 8 -3.27 24.94 0.70
CA GLU A 8 -3.25 24.40 -0.66
C GLU A 8 -2.61 25.34 -1.70
N ASP A 9 -2.62 26.64 -1.42
CA ASP A 9 -2.06 27.69 -2.28
C ASP A 9 -0.55 27.89 -2.11
N SER A 10 0.06 27.29 -1.08
CA SER A 10 1.48 27.45 -0.81
C SER A 10 2.34 26.48 -1.63
N LYS A 11 3.09 27.01 -2.61
CA LYS A 11 4.09 26.23 -3.37
C LYS A 11 5.26 25.71 -2.52
N THR A 12 5.57 26.37 -1.40
CA THR A 12 6.73 25.99 -0.57
C THR A 12 6.38 24.97 0.50
N LEU A 13 5.10 24.91 0.91
CA LEU A 13 4.67 24.10 2.03
C LEU A 13 4.83 22.60 1.76
N GLY A 14 4.50 22.12 0.57
CA GLY A 14 4.67 20.71 0.19
C GLY A 14 6.12 20.24 0.31
N ARG A 15 7.08 21.05 -0.18
CA ARG A 15 8.52 20.79 -0.01
C ARG A 15 8.92 20.74 1.46
N ARG A 16 8.49 21.74 2.25
CA ARG A 16 8.83 21.82 3.67
C ARG A 16 8.35 20.59 4.44
N ASP A 17 7.14 20.15 4.16
CA ASP A 17 6.54 19.01 4.85
C ASP A 17 7.25 17.70 4.46
N LEU A 18 7.68 17.55 3.20
CA LEU A 18 8.52 16.42 2.76
C LEU A 18 9.87 16.39 3.48
N ILE A 19 10.55 17.54 3.59
CA ILE A 19 11.82 17.65 4.32
C ILE A 19 11.61 17.30 5.81
N ALA A 20 10.55 17.80 6.43
CA ALA A 20 10.24 17.53 7.83
C ALA A 20 9.99 16.04 8.13
N HIS A 21 9.53 15.28 7.13
CA HIS A 21 9.34 13.82 7.24
C HIS A 21 10.54 13.00 6.76
N GLY A 22 11.67 13.65 6.43
CA GLY A 22 12.88 12.97 5.99
C GLY A 22 12.76 12.28 4.63
N PHE A 23 11.92 12.80 3.73
CA PHE A 23 11.76 12.26 2.38
C PHE A 23 13.07 12.27 1.58
N THR A 24 13.38 11.18 0.88
CA THR A 24 14.63 10.96 0.14
C THR A 24 14.38 10.45 -1.29
N ALA A 25 15.47 10.31 -2.08
CA ALA A 25 15.43 9.70 -3.41
C ALA A 25 15.02 8.22 -3.43
N ASN A 26 15.02 7.54 -2.27
CA ASN A 26 14.60 6.14 -2.15
C ASN A 26 13.09 5.99 -1.92
N ASP A 27 12.38 7.11 -1.70
CA ASP A 27 10.95 7.15 -1.49
C ASP A 27 10.20 7.42 -2.80
N VAL A 28 8.91 7.11 -2.85
CA VAL A 28 8.03 7.44 -3.99
C VAL A 28 7.01 8.49 -3.55
N LEU A 29 6.92 9.60 -4.28
CA LEU A 29 5.91 10.63 -4.01
C LEU A 29 4.69 10.47 -4.91
N VAL A 30 3.50 10.39 -4.31
CA VAL A 30 2.22 10.44 -5.03
C VAL A 30 1.54 11.78 -4.75
N GLY A 31 1.55 12.68 -5.74
CA GLY A 31 0.88 13.98 -5.70
C GLY A 31 -0.58 13.88 -6.12
N ILE A 32 -1.51 14.22 -5.21
CA ILE A 32 -2.95 14.02 -5.41
C ILE A 32 -3.65 15.38 -5.45
N ALA A 33 -4.25 15.73 -6.58
CA ALA A 33 -5.09 16.92 -6.71
C ALA A 33 -6.16 16.70 -7.76
N ALA A 34 -7.43 16.70 -7.38
CA ALA A 34 -8.54 16.49 -8.33
C ALA A 34 -8.53 17.53 -9.46
N SER A 35 -8.22 18.78 -9.13
CA SER A 35 -8.07 19.89 -10.09
C SER A 35 -6.83 19.75 -10.99
N GLY A 36 -5.82 19.00 -10.54
CA GLY A 36 -4.53 18.87 -11.21
C GLY A 36 -3.63 20.10 -11.15
N ARG A 37 -3.98 21.14 -10.39
CA ARG A 37 -3.26 22.43 -10.38
C ARG A 37 -2.95 22.99 -8.99
N THR A 38 -3.19 22.22 -7.92
CA THR A 38 -3.00 22.67 -6.55
C THR A 38 -1.53 23.02 -6.26
N PRO A 39 -1.19 24.27 -5.91
CA PRO A 39 0.18 24.73 -5.69
C PRO A 39 1.01 23.92 -4.70
N TYR A 40 0.41 23.49 -3.57
CA TYR A 40 1.05 22.61 -2.58
C TYR A 40 1.59 21.32 -3.22
N VAL A 41 0.77 20.69 -4.07
CA VAL A 41 1.11 19.41 -4.72
C VAL A 41 2.18 19.62 -5.80
N LEU A 42 2.06 20.70 -6.57
CA LEU A 42 3.09 21.09 -7.55
C LEU A 42 4.46 21.28 -6.88
N GLY A 43 4.51 21.99 -5.76
CA GLY A 43 5.75 22.24 -5.02
C GLY A 43 6.38 20.97 -4.44
N GLY A 44 5.55 20.04 -3.94
CA GLY A 44 6.03 18.74 -3.48
C GLY A 44 6.58 17.87 -4.61
N LEU A 45 5.86 17.77 -5.73
CA LEU A 45 6.30 17.01 -6.91
C LEU A 45 7.59 17.57 -7.52
N ALA A 46 7.70 18.89 -7.68
CA ALA A 46 8.91 19.53 -8.17
C ALA A 46 10.12 19.21 -7.27
N PHE A 47 9.95 19.27 -5.94
CA PHE A 47 11.01 18.92 -4.99
C PHE A 47 11.41 17.43 -5.07
N ALA A 48 10.44 16.51 -5.21
CA ALA A 48 10.75 15.10 -5.38
C ALA A 48 11.54 14.83 -6.67
N GLN A 49 11.20 15.51 -7.77
CA GLN A 49 11.98 15.46 -9.01
C GLN A 49 13.39 16.04 -8.84
N GLU A 50 13.55 17.17 -8.14
CA GLU A 50 14.88 17.74 -7.81
C GLU A 50 15.78 16.72 -7.08
N LEU A 51 15.18 15.88 -6.22
CA LEU A 51 15.89 14.82 -5.50
C LEU A 51 16.12 13.54 -6.33
N GLY A 52 15.49 13.41 -7.50
CA GLY A 52 15.50 12.17 -8.29
C GLY A 52 14.64 11.04 -7.70
N ALA A 53 13.68 11.37 -6.82
CA ALA A 53 12.72 10.40 -6.30
C ALA A 53 11.65 10.08 -7.36
N PRO A 54 11.20 8.82 -7.50
CA PRO A 54 10.09 8.49 -8.39
C PRO A 54 8.80 9.23 -8.01
N THR A 55 8.09 9.73 -9.02
CA THR A 55 6.93 10.60 -8.84
C THR A 55 5.70 10.12 -9.60
N ILE A 56 4.54 10.21 -8.95
CA ILE A 56 3.23 9.88 -9.53
C ILE A 56 2.29 11.07 -9.33
N ALA A 57 1.67 11.54 -10.41
CA ALA A 57 0.59 12.53 -10.35
C ALA A 57 -0.78 11.84 -10.46
N LEU A 58 -1.72 12.20 -9.59
CA LEU A 58 -3.10 11.71 -9.58
C LEU A 58 -4.10 12.86 -9.63
N ALA A 59 -4.77 13.01 -10.77
CA ALA A 59 -5.75 14.06 -11.03
C ALA A 59 -6.99 13.54 -11.77
N CYS A 60 -8.06 14.33 -11.80
CA CYS A 60 -9.32 13.99 -12.47
C CYS A 60 -9.73 15.02 -13.53
N SER A 61 -8.78 15.86 -13.97
CA SER A 61 -8.92 16.85 -15.04
C SER A 61 -8.12 16.43 -16.28
N GLU A 62 -8.56 16.84 -17.48
CA GLU A 62 -7.99 16.36 -18.75
C GLU A 62 -6.53 16.80 -18.98
N HIS A 63 -6.16 17.99 -18.50
CA HIS A 63 -4.82 18.57 -18.67
C HIS A 63 -4.26 19.06 -17.33
N PRO A 64 -3.93 18.16 -16.40
CA PRO A 64 -3.50 18.54 -15.07
C PRO A 64 -2.05 19.06 -15.11
N ALA A 65 -1.83 20.27 -14.60
CA ALA A 65 -0.50 20.88 -14.50
C ALA A 65 0.50 19.99 -13.73
N ILE A 66 0.04 19.25 -12.72
CA ILE A 66 0.88 18.34 -11.94
C ILE A 66 1.47 17.18 -12.76
N ALA A 67 0.89 16.83 -13.92
CA ALA A 67 1.43 15.74 -14.75
C ALA A 67 2.80 16.07 -15.35
N ALA A 68 3.11 17.35 -15.58
CA ALA A 68 4.42 17.77 -16.07
C ALA A 68 5.55 17.57 -15.02
N PHE A 69 5.17 17.38 -13.75
CA PHE A 69 6.09 17.21 -12.63
C PHE A 69 6.08 15.78 -12.08
N ALA A 70 5.62 14.80 -12.88
CA ALA A 70 5.58 13.41 -12.46
C ALA A 70 6.06 12.46 -13.57
N ASP A 71 6.75 11.38 -13.19
CA ASP A 71 7.18 10.31 -14.10
C ASP A 71 5.99 9.51 -14.62
N ILE A 72 4.96 9.34 -13.78
CA ILE A 72 3.72 8.63 -14.12
C ILE A 72 2.53 9.54 -13.84
N ALA A 73 1.68 9.75 -14.84
CA ALA A 73 0.42 10.48 -14.69
C ALA A 73 -0.78 9.51 -14.71
N LEU A 74 -1.51 9.46 -13.60
CA LEU A 74 -2.76 8.71 -13.45
C LEU A 74 -3.93 9.70 -13.52
N ILE A 75 -4.60 9.74 -14.67
CA ILE A 75 -5.62 10.75 -14.99
C ILE A 75 -6.99 10.10 -15.25
N PRO A 76 -7.66 9.52 -14.24
CA PRO A 76 -9.04 9.07 -14.40
C PRO A 76 -9.98 10.28 -14.54
N VAL A 77 -10.26 10.70 -15.77
CA VAL A 77 -11.18 11.80 -16.08
C VAL A 77 -12.62 11.38 -15.72
N THR A 78 -13.19 12.01 -14.69
CA THR A 78 -14.52 11.66 -14.16
C THR A 78 -15.66 12.51 -14.72
N GLY A 79 -15.34 13.54 -15.52
CA GLY A 79 -16.29 14.55 -16.00
C GLY A 79 -16.85 15.47 -14.89
N PRO A 80 -17.81 16.36 -15.24
CA PRO A 80 -18.39 17.32 -14.30
C PRO A 80 -19.08 16.65 -13.11
N GLU A 81 -18.94 17.23 -11.92
CA GLU A 81 -19.56 16.70 -10.69
C GLU A 81 -21.07 17.00 -10.64
N ALA A 82 -21.82 16.15 -9.93
CA ALA A 82 -23.27 16.35 -9.74
C ALA A 82 -23.58 17.66 -8.99
N ILE A 83 -22.70 18.06 -8.08
CA ILE A 83 -22.66 19.41 -7.50
C ILE A 83 -21.42 20.08 -8.07
N THR A 84 -21.60 21.15 -8.85
CA THR A 84 -20.50 21.85 -9.53
C THR A 84 -19.35 22.15 -8.57
N GLY A 85 -18.16 21.64 -8.91
CA GLY A 85 -16.94 21.84 -8.12
C GLY A 85 -16.78 20.94 -6.88
N SER A 86 -17.77 20.13 -6.51
CA SER A 86 -17.69 19.23 -5.34
C SER A 86 -16.90 17.95 -5.65
N THR A 87 -15.59 18.09 -5.88
CA THR A 87 -14.67 17.01 -6.28
C THR A 87 -14.52 15.89 -5.25
N ARG A 88 -15.00 16.08 -4.01
CA ARG A 88 -15.10 15.01 -3.01
C ARG A 88 -16.00 13.84 -3.45
N LEU A 89 -16.79 14.01 -4.51
CA LEU A 89 -17.71 13.01 -5.05
C LEU A 89 -17.01 12.04 -6.02
N LYS A 90 -17.15 12.22 -7.34
CA LYS A 90 -16.62 11.26 -8.31
C LYS A 90 -15.09 11.27 -8.32
N ALA A 91 -14.46 12.45 -8.35
CA ALA A 91 -13.01 12.55 -8.34
C ALA A 91 -12.39 11.94 -7.07
N GLY A 92 -12.96 12.22 -5.90
CA GLY A 92 -12.54 11.61 -4.63
C GLY A 92 -12.72 10.09 -4.62
N THR A 93 -13.81 9.58 -5.21
CA THR A 93 -14.03 8.14 -5.37
C THR A 93 -12.99 7.51 -6.29
N ALA A 94 -12.70 8.14 -7.44
CA ALA A 94 -11.68 7.67 -8.36
C ALA A 94 -10.29 7.63 -7.69
N GLN A 95 -9.94 8.69 -6.96
CA GLN A 95 -8.68 8.76 -6.20
C GLN A 95 -8.57 7.62 -5.19
N LYS A 96 -9.63 7.34 -4.42
CA LYS A 96 -9.67 6.22 -3.48
C LYS A 96 -9.42 4.88 -4.19
N LEU A 97 -10.05 4.65 -5.33
CA LEU A 97 -9.88 3.39 -6.08
C LEU A 97 -8.44 3.24 -6.58
N VAL A 98 -7.85 4.30 -7.13
CA VAL A 98 -6.45 4.29 -7.59
C VAL A 98 -5.49 4.03 -6.42
N LEU A 99 -5.65 4.72 -5.29
CA LEU A 99 -4.77 4.52 -4.12
C LEU A 99 -4.91 3.12 -3.53
N ASN A 100 -6.12 2.54 -3.54
CA ASN A 100 -6.34 1.15 -3.16
C ASN A 100 -5.61 0.20 -4.12
N MET A 101 -5.63 0.46 -5.43
CA MET A 101 -4.91 -0.35 -6.42
C MET A 101 -3.40 -0.27 -6.24
N LEU A 102 -2.85 0.94 -6.04
CA LEU A 102 -1.41 1.15 -5.83
C LEU A 102 -0.89 0.41 -4.59
N SER A 103 -1.56 0.62 -3.45
CA SER A 103 -1.17 -0.01 -2.18
C SER A 103 -1.37 -1.54 -2.21
N THR A 104 -2.52 -2.01 -2.67
CA THR A 104 -2.82 -3.45 -2.73
C THR A 104 -1.91 -4.17 -3.72
N GLY A 105 -1.73 -3.61 -4.92
CA GLY A 105 -0.84 -4.16 -5.94
C GLY A 105 0.60 -4.26 -5.47
N THR A 106 1.10 -3.20 -4.81
CA THR A 106 2.44 -3.20 -4.19
C THR A 106 2.56 -4.30 -3.14
N MET A 107 1.60 -4.44 -2.22
CA MET A 107 1.66 -5.45 -1.17
C MET A 107 1.58 -6.89 -1.72
N ILE A 108 0.83 -7.12 -2.80
CA ILE A 108 0.84 -8.40 -3.52
C ILE A 108 2.23 -8.70 -4.09
N LYS A 109 2.86 -7.73 -4.78
CA LYS A 109 4.22 -7.88 -5.36
C LYS A 109 5.30 -8.11 -4.31
N LEU A 110 5.11 -7.56 -3.10
CA LEU A 110 5.97 -7.76 -1.93
C LEU A 110 5.68 -9.08 -1.17
N GLY A 111 4.86 -9.98 -1.73
CA GLY A 111 4.62 -11.30 -1.14
C GLY A 111 3.75 -11.29 0.12
N LYS A 112 2.97 -10.23 0.36
CA LYS A 112 2.06 -10.15 1.52
C LYS A 112 0.79 -10.98 1.35
N VAL A 113 0.57 -11.49 0.15
CA VAL A 113 -0.62 -12.26 -0.26
C VAL A 113 -0.17 -13.61 -0.84
N TYR A 114 -0.95 -14.66 -0.62
CA TYR A 114 -0.81 -15.98 -1.25
C TYR A 114 -2.17 -16.39 -1.83
N GLY A 115 -2.22 -16.67 -3.13
CA GLY A 115 -3.50 -16.73 -3.85
C GLY A 115 -4.24 -15.40 -3.73
N ASN A 116 -5.41 -15.41 -3.09
CA ASN A 116 -6.20 -14.22 -2.74
C ASN A 116 -6.23 -13.96 -1.21
N LEU A 117 -5.41 -14.66 -0.43
CA LEU A 117 -5.41 -14.60 1.04
C LEU A 117 -4.28 -13.71 1.56
N MET A 118 -4.63 -12.82 2.49
CA MET A 118 -3.66 -11.94 3.18
C MET A 118 -2.89 -12.72 4.26
N VAL A 119 -1.85 -13.42 3.84
CA VAL A 119 -1.06 -14.30 4.72
C VAL A 119 -0.11 -13.56 5.67
N ASP A 120 0.18 -12.28 5.43
CA ASP A 120 1.03 -11.46 6.31
C ASP A 120 0.23 -10.81 7.47
N VAL A 121 -0.69 -11.57 8.07
CA VAL A 121 -1.47 -11.15 9.24
C VAL A 121 -0.71 -11.46 10.52
N ARG A 122 -0.64 -10.47 11.41
CA ARG A 122 -0.20 -10.64 12.82
C ARG A 122 -1.42 -10.74 13.73
N THR A 123 -1.37 -11.67 14.67
CA THR A 123 -2.43 -11.92 15.66
C THR A 123 -2.33 -10.94 16.83
N SER A 124 -2.79 -9.70 16.63
CA SER A 124 -2.78 -8.67 17.70
C SER A 124 -4.10 -8.56 18.48
N ASN A 125 -5.12 -9.32 18.09
CA ASN A 125 -6.39 -9.42 18.81
C ASN A 125 -7.12 -10.71 18.41
N LYS A 126 -8.15 -11.07 19.19
CA LYS A 126 -8.96 -12.30 18.99
C LYS A 126 -9.53 -12.43 17.56
N LYS A 127 -9.93 -11.33 16.93
CA LYS A 127 -10.44 -11.34 15.54
C LYS A 127 -9.34 -11.70 14.54
N LEU A 128 -8.14 -11.17 14.72
CA LEU A 128 -6.99 -11.45 13.86
C LEU A 128 -6.40 -12.85 14.12
N GLU A 129 -6.46 -13.34 15.35
CA GLU A 129 -6.16 -14.76 15.68
C GLU A 129 -7.07 -15.72 14.92
N GLU A 130 -8.38 -15.52 15.00
CA GLU A 130 -9.33 -16.38 14.31
C GLU A 130 -9.18 -16.28 12.78
N ARG A 131 -8.90 -15.07 12.26
CA ARG A 131 -8.58 -14.89 10.84
C ARG A 131 -7.32 -15.66 10.44
N ALA A 132 -6.26 -15.59 11.23
CA ALA A 132 -5.01 -16.30 10.96
C ALA A 132 -5.23 -17.83 10.93
N ARG A 133 -5.99 -18.37 11.89
CA ARG A 133 -6.35 -19.81 11.92
C ARG A 133 -7.05 -20.23 10.64
N ARG A 134 -8.08 -19.47 10.22
CA ARG A 134 -8.82 -19.75 8.98
C ARG A 134 -7.93 -19.71 7.75
N ILE A 135 -7.03 -18.73 7.67
CA ILE A 135 -6.08 -18.63 6.55
C ILE A 135 -5.14 -19.83 6.51
N VAL A 136 -4.61 -20.26 7.65
CA VAL A 136 -3.75 -21.46 7.71
C VAL A 136 -4.53 -22.68 7.22
N MET A 137 -5.72 -22.93 7.78
CA MET A 137 -6.57 -24.06 7.38
C MET A 137 -6.93 -24.03 5.89
N GLU A 138 -7.31 -22.87 5.35
CA GLU A 138 -7.67 -22.71 3.94
C GLU A 138 -6.51 -23.04 2.99
N VAL A 139 -5.29 -22.63 3.36
CA VAL A 139 -4.11 -22.86 2.51
C VAL A 139 -3.59 -24.28 2.61
N THR A 140 -3.64 -24.90 3.80
CA THR A 140 -2.98 -26.19 4.05
C THR A 140 -3.94 -27.38 4.04
N GLY A 141 -5.25 -27.13 4.16
CA GLY A 141 -6.25 -28.18 4.36
C GLY A 141 -6.19 -28.84 5.75
N CYS A 142 -5.42 -28.31 6.69
CA CYS A 142 -5.26 -28.90 8.01
C CYS A 142 -6.50 -28.67 8.90
N THR A 143 -6.58 -29.43 9.99
CA THR A 143 -7.58 -29.25 11.04
C THR A 143 -7.33 -27.96 11.82
N ARG A 144 -8.34 -27.55 12.61
CA ARG A 144 -8.23 -26.35 13.46
C ARG A 144 -7.14 -26.49 14.52
N ASP A 145 -6.99 -27.67 15.11
CA ASP A 145 -6.01 -27.92 16.18
C ASP A 145 -4.59 -27.87 15.63
N GLU A 146 -4.36 -28.44 14.43
CA GLU A 146 -3.08 -28.31 13.71
C GLU A 146 -2.78 -26.84 13.37
N ALA A 147 -3.77 -26.08 12.91
CA ALA A 147 -3.58 -24.65 12.63
C ALA A 147 -3.22 -23.85 13.89
N ILE A 148 -3.81 -24.19 15.05
CA ILE A 148 -3.47 -23.57 16.33
C ILE A 148 -2.03 -23.90 16.72
N ALA A 149 -1.63 -25.17 16.63
CA ALA A 149 -0.27 -25.60 16.94
C ALA A 149 0.77 -24.94 16.01
N ALA A 150 0.51 -24.90 14.70
CA ALA A 150 1.38 -24.26 13.73
C ALA A 150 1.51 -22.74 13.98
N LEU A 151 0.42 -22.05 14.33
CA LEU A 151 0.47 -20.63 14.67
C LEU A 151 1.24 -20.38 15.98
N GLN A 152 1.12 -21.25 16.98
CA GLN A 152 1.92 -21.15 18.20
C GLN A 152 3.42 -21.33 17.90
N ALA A 153 3.79 -22.34 17.11
CA ALA A 153 5.16 -22.57 16.69
C ALA A 153 5.73 -21.40 15.83
N ALA A 154 4.86 -20.68 15.12
CA ALA A 154 5.21 -19.55 14.27
C ALA A 154 5.15 -18.18 14.97
N ASP A 155 4.89 -18.12 16.28
CA ASP A 155 4.68 -16.87 17.04
C ASP A 155 3.57 -16.00 16.42
N GLY A 156 2.43 -16.62 16.11
CA GLY A 156 1.25 -15.96 15.56
C GLY A 156 1.38 -15.50 14.10
N ARG A 157 2.48 -15.83 13.40
CA ARG A 157 2.69 -15.44 12.00
C ARG A 157 2.08 -16.45 11.04
N ALA A 158 0.93 -16.13 10.46
CA ALA A 158 0.20 -17.03 9.57
C ALA A 158 1.04 -17.53 8.38
N LYS A 159 1.79 -16.64 7.72
CA LYS A 159 2.68 -17.02 6.61
C LYS A 159 3.72 -18.08 6.99
N LEU A 160 4.34 -17.94 8.17
CA LEU A 160 5.30 -18.92 8.67
C LEU A 160 4.57 -20.20 9.07
N ALA A 161 3.45 -20.11 9.78
CA ALA A 161 2.65 -21.27 10.18
C ALA A 161 2.24 -22.15 8.99
N ILE A 162 1.83 -21.54 7.86
CA ILE A 162 1.56 -22.26 6.61
C ILE A 162 2.78 -23.03 6.14
N LEU A 163 3.95 -22.38 6.11
CA LEU A 163 5.18 -23.02 5.65
C LEU A 163 5.57 -24.21 6.55
N LEU A 164 5.50 -24.04 7.87
CA LEU A 164 5.79 -25.13 8.83
C LEU A 164 4.82 -26.30 8.63
N GLN A 165 3.52 -26.01 8.49
CA GLN A 165 2.50 -27.03 8.32
C GLN A 165 2.65 -27.83 6.99
N LEU A 166 3.02 -27.16 5.89
CA LEU A 166 3.15 -27.82 4.59
C LEU A 166 4.46 -28.60 4.41
N THR A 167 5.51 -28.23 5.14
CA THR A 167 6.86 -28.77 4.92
C THR A 167 7.37 -29.62 6.08
N GLY A 168 6.76 -29.50 7.27
CA GLY A 168 7.24 -30.13 8.49
C GLY A 168 8.57 -29.56 9.03
N CYS A 169 9.08 -28.47 8.45
CA CYS A 169 10.35 -27.87 8.89
C CYS A 169 10.23 -27.18 10.25
N SER A 170 11.38 -26.88 10.85
CA SER A 170 11.43 -26.12 12.10
C SER A 170 11.10 -24.64 11.89
N ALA A 171 10.65 -23.94 12.95
CA ALA A 171 10.38 -22.50 12.90
C ALA A 171 11.57 -21.66 12.42
N ALA A 172 12.78 -22.04 12.83
CA ALA A 172 14.02 -21.37 12.43
C ALA A 172 14.33 -21.59 10.94
N GLU A 173 14.19 -22.83 10.46
CA GLU A 173 14.39 -23.16 9.05
C GLU A 173 13.34 -22.49 8.16
N GLY A 174 12.06 -22.53 8.54
CA GLY A 174 10.99 -21.86 7.82
C GLY A 174 11.18 -20.34 7.75
N ALA A 175 11.66 -19.71 8.83
CA ALA A 175 11.99 -18.29 8.84
C ALA A 175 13.17 -17.97 7.90
N ALA A 176 14.20 -18.83 7.86
CA ALA A 176 15.32 -18.68 6.94
C ALA A 176 14.87 -18.82 5.48
N ARG A 177 14.03 -19.82 5.15
CA ARG A 177 13.44 -20.00 3.81
C ARG A 177 12.62 -18.79 3.38
N LEU A 178 11.75 -18.27 4.25
CA LEU A 178 10.99 -17.05 3.95
C LEU A 178 11.89 -15.85 3.71
N THR A 179 13.00 -15.72 4.45
CA THR A 179 13.95 -14.62 4.28
C THR A 179 14.66 -14.73 2.92
N ALA A 180 15.14 -15.92 2.57
CA ALA A 180 15.78 -16.21 1.28
C ALA A 180 14.83 -15.98 0.10
N ALA A 181 13.53 -16.25 0.28
CA ALA A 181 12.48 -16.00 -0.70
C ALA A 181 11.89 -14.57 -0.66
N HIS A 182 12.56 -13.62 0.00
CA HIS A 182 12.10 -12.23 0.16
C HIS A 182 10.65 -12.12 0.67
N GLY A 183 10.24 -13.03 1.55
CA GLY A 183 8.92 -13.09 2.16
C GLY A 183 7.81 -13.63 1.25
N ARG A 184 8.13 -14.16 0.05
CA ARG A 184 7.16 -14.76 -0.87
C ARG A 184 6.95 -16.23 -0.56
N LEU A 185 5.76 -16.54 -0.04
CA LEU A 185 5.42 -17.89 0.42
C LEU A 185 5.50 -18.94 -0.69
N LYS A 186 5.09 -18.61 -1.92
CA LYS A 186 5.14 -19.55 -3.07
C LYS A 186 6.57 -19.98 -3.40
N GLU A 187 7.51 -19.03 -3.36
CA GLU A 187 8.94 -19.29 -3.59
C GLU A 187 9.56 -20.04 -2.40
N ALA A 188 9.15 -19.71 -1.18
CA ALA A 188 9.62 -20.39 0.02
C ALA A 188 9.12 -21.84 0.16
N LEU A 189 8.06 -22.22 -0.56
CA LEU A 189 7.49 -23.58 -0.58
C LEU A 189 8.14 -24.47 -1.65
N ALA A 190 8.72 -23.88 -2.70
CA ALA A 190 9.55 -24.59 -3.66
C ALA A 190 10.85 -25.07 -3.00
#